data_AF-A0A3N7ILI7-F1
#
_entry.id   AF-A0A3N7ILI7-F1
#
_cell.length_a   1.000
_cell.length_b   1.000
_cell.length_c   1.000
_cell.angle_alpha   90.00
_cell.angle_beta   90.00
_cell.angle_gamma   90.00
#
_symmetry.space_group_name_H-M   'P 1'
#
loop_
_entity.id
_entity.type
_entity.pdbx_description
1 polymer ?
#
loop_
_entity_poly.entity_id
_entity_poly.type
_entity_poly.pdbx_seq_one_letter_code
_entity_poly.pdbx_strand_id
1 'polypeptide(L)'
;MMRKTFALLLLSALSIACRSGGDAVAVNAVDSSWPSPVVQRFTLEVKDAGTPKNIIFVVRNNNDYPYSNLFLITDLHKTGENRHETDTLNYVMARPDGAWLGQGFGKVKEIDFLYRHNFVFPSNGTYILDIRHGMRQNPLPGIEDIGLKIESVKP
;
A
#
# COMPACT_ATOMS: atom_id res chain seq x y z
N MET A 1 -43.08 -49.59 6.65
CA MET A 1 -43.59 -48.67 5.61
C MET A 1 -42.78 -47.39 5.71
N MET A 2 -41.90 -47.16 4.73
CA MET A 2 -40.91 -46.07 4.65
C MET A 2 -41.54 -44.73 4.20
N ARG A 3 -40.77 -43.65 4.40
CA ARG A 3 -40.81 -42.29 3.77
C ARG A 3 -41.72 -41.29 4.51
N LYS A 4 -41.29 -40.11 4.97
CA LYS A 4 -40.21 -39.20 4.52
C LYS A 4 -39.73 -38.33 5.71
N THR A 5 -38.56 -38.60 6.27
CA THR A 5 -37.78 -37.59 7.02
C THR A 5 -36.62 -37.19 6.12
N PHE A 6 -36.90 -36.32 5.16
CA PHE A 6 -35.92 -35.91 4.15
C PHE A 6 -36.16 -34.45 3.79
N ALA A 7 -35.58 -33.54 4.58
CA ALA A 7 -35.21 -32.17 4.17
C ALA A 7 -34.75 -31.36 5.40
N LEU A 8 -33.72 -31.79 6.10
CA LEU A 8 -33.01 -30.88 7.02
C LEU A 8 -31.55 -31.31 7.19
N LEU A 9 -30.83 -31.45 6.08
CA LEU A 9 -29.38 -31.68 6.09
C LEU A 9 -28.80 -31.26 4.74
N LEU A 10 -28.94 -29.97 4.44
CA LEU A 10 -28.12 -29.30 3.42
C LEU A 10 -27.92 -27.83 3.80
N LEU A 11 -27.60 -27.58 5.07
CA LEU A 11 -26.79 -26.42 5.42
C LEU A 11 -25.33 -26.84 5.20
N SER A 12 -24.99 -27.05 3.92
CA SER A 12 -23.62 -27.28 3.50
C SER A 12 -22.82 -26.07 3.95
N ALA A 13 -21.91 -26.32 4.87
CA ALA A 13 -20.92 -25.39 5.35
C ALA A 13 -20.25 -24.71 4.16
N LEU A 14 -20.69 -23.49 3.82
CA LEU A 14 -19.87 -22.52 3.11
C LEU A 14 -18.85 -21.99 4.13
N SER A 15 -17.95 -22.86 4.55
CA SER A 15 -16.64 -22.44 5.02
C SER A 15 -15.90 -21.96 3.78
N ILE A 16 -16.17 -20.72 3.37
CA ILE A 16 -15.28 -20.01 2.47
C ILE A 16 -14.01 -19.80 3.29
N ALA A 17 -13.11 -20.78 3.22
CA ALA A 17 -11.74 -20.59 3.62
C ALA A 17 -11.19 -19.53 2.67
N CYS A 18 -11.24 -18.26 3.11
CA CYS A 18 -10.50 -17.20 2.45
C CYS A 18 -9.02 -17.54 2.62
N ARG A 19 -8.46 -18.27 1.66
CA ARG A 19 -7.02 -18.40 1.52
C ARG A 19 -6.51 -17.01 1.14
N SER A 20 -6.13 -16.21 2.12
CA SER A 20 -5.37 -14.97 1.90
C SER A 20 -3.93 -15.34 1.52
N GLY A 21 -3.77 -16.00 0.37
CA GLY A 21 -2.49 -16.30 -0.26
C GLY A 21 -2.10 -15.23 -1.27
N GLY A 22 -2.62 -14.01 -1.14
CA GLY A 22 -2.39 -12.92 -2.06
C GLY A 22 -1.84 -11.71 -1.31
N ASP A 23 -0.77 -11.16 -1.86
CA ASP A 23 -0.08 -9.90 -1.56
C ASP A 23 -0.96 -8.90 -0.79
N ALA A 24 -0.92 -8.98 0.55
CA ALA A 24 -1.70 -8.11 1.40
C ALA A 24 -1.18 -6.67 1.26
N VAL A 25 -2.08 -5.73 1.01
CA VAL A 25 -1.78 -4.30 1.02
C VAL A 25 -2.13 -3.76 2.40
N ALA A 26 -1.15 -3.20 3.11
CA ALA A 26 -1.41 -2.43 4.32
C ALA A 26 -1.79 -1.01 3.91
N VAL A 27 -2.86 -0.43 4.47
CA VAL A 27 -3.39 0.87 4.03
C VAL A 27 -3.62 1.77 5.24
N ASN A 28 -3.17 3.02 5.15
CA ASN A 28 -3.51 4.09 6.07
C ASN A 28 -4.30 5.18 5.31
N ALA A 29 -5.48 5.52 5.82
CA ALA A 29 -6.29 6.62 5.30
C ALA A 29 -5.71 7.98 5.72
N VAL A 30 -5.80 8.96 4.84
CA VAL A 30 -5.43 10.37 5.11
C VAL A 30 -6.58 11.35 4.84
N ASP A 31 -7.77 10.82 4.55
CA ASP A 31 -9.07 11.50 4.50
C ASP A 31 -9.08 12.79 3.67
N SER A 32 -8.48 12.76 2.47
CA SER A 32 -8.45 13.89 1.54
C SER A 32 -7.78 15.17 2.06
N SER A 33 -7.12 15.12 3.22
CA SER A 33 -6.48 16.27 3.85
C SER A 33 -5.28 15.79 4.67
N TRP A 34 -4.13 15.62 4.01
CA TRP A 34 -2.94 15.08 4.64
C TRP A 34 -2.02 16.21 5.14
N PRO A 35 -1.87 16.43 6.45
CA PRO A 35 -0.96 17.44 6.97
C PRO A 35 0.49 16.95 6.92
N SER A 36 1.43 17.82 6.58
CA SER A 36 2.85 17.48 6.45
C SER A 36 3.50 16.84 7.69
N PRO A 37 3.15 17.23 8.93
CA PRO A 37 3.67 16.57 10.13
C PRO A 37 3.15 15.15 10.35
N VAL A 38 2.05 14.76 9.69
CA VAL A 38 1.43 13.44 9.88
C VAL A 38 2.16 12.42 9.03
N VAL A 39 2.87 11.51 9.71
CA VAL A 39 3.61 10.42 9.09
C VAL A 39 2.71 9.19 8.96
N GLN A 40 2.69 8.60 7.77
CA GLN A 40 2.08 7.30 7.52
C GLN A 40 3.12 6.22 7.79
N ARG A 41 2.96 5.50 8.89
CA ARG A 41 3.88 4.46 9.34
C ARG A 41 3.38 3.08 8.97
N PHE A 42 4.27 2.25 8.44
CA PHE A 42 4.04 0.83 8.19
C PHE A 42 5.07 -0.01 8.93
N THR A 43 4.61 -1.11 9.53
CA THR A 43 5.46 -2.09 10.21
C THR A 43 5.49 -3.38 9.38
N LEU A 44 6.69 -3.84 9.05
CA LEU A 44 6.95 -5.00 8.20
C LEU A 44 7.69 -6.08 9.00
N GLU A 45 7.15 -7.29 9.03
CA GLU A 45 7.81 -8.46 9.62
C GLU A 45 8.52 -9.28 8.54
N VAL A 46 9.86 -9.20 8.49
CA VAL A 46 10.69 -9.91 7.52
C VAL A 46 11.24 -11.19 8.12
N LYS A 47 10.86 -12.34 7.53
CA LYS A 47 11.27 -13.68 7.98
C LYS A 47 12.18 -14.43 6.99
N ASP A 48 12.30 -13.91 5.77
CA ASP A 48 12.98 -14.50 4.63
C ASP A 48 13.96 -13.50 3.97
N ALA A 49 14.72 -12.78 4.79
CA ALA A 49 15.81 -11.92 4.33
C ALA A 49 16.76 -12.70 3.41
N GLY A 50 17.26 -12.02 2.37
CA GLY A 50 17.95 -12.65 1.24
C GLY A 50 17.05 -12.90 0.03
N THR A 51 15.73 -13.02 0.22
CA THR A 51 14.78 -13.12 -0.91
C THR A 51 14.46 -11.71 -1.44
N PRO A 52 14.68 -11.42 -2.73
CA PRO A 52 14.35 -10.12 -3.31
C PRO A 52 12.84 -9.85 -3.27
N LYS A 53 12.46 -8.62 -2.91
CA LYS A 53 11.07 -8.17 -2.86
C LYS A 53 10.91 -6.85 -3.61
N ASN A 54 9.78 -6.69 -4.29
CA ASN A 54 9.35 -5.38 -4.77
C ASN A 54 8.58 -4.69 -3.65
N ILE A 55 8.96 -3.45 -3.35
CA ILE A 55 8.27 -2.57 -2.42
C ILE A 55 7.51 -1.55 -3.25
N ILE A 56 6.18 -1.53 -3.11
CA ILE A 56 5.28 -0.74 -3.95
C ILE A 56 4.40 0.12 -3.04
N PHE A 57 4.27 1.40 -3.38
CA PHE A 57 3.30 2.29 -2.76
C PHE A 57 2.01 2.27 -3.57
N VAL A 58 0.90 2.04 -2.88
CA VAL A 58 -0.43 2.12 -3.47
C VAL A 58 -1.00 3.47 -3.06
N VAL A 59 -1.17 4.38 -4.01
CA VAL A 59 -1.66 5.74 -3.73
C VAL A 59 -3.05 5.89 -4.32
N ARG A 60 -4.00 6.33 -3.50
CA ARG A 60 -5.34 6.68 -3.97
C ARG A 60 -5.53 8.19 -3.93
N ASN A 61 -5.88 8.78 -5.06
CA ASN A 61 -6.19 10.20 -5.17
C ASN A 61 -7.59 10.42 -5.76
N ASN A 62 -8.20 11.55 -5.45
CA ASN A 62 -9.44 12.01 -6.05
C ASN A 62 -9.20 13.24 -6.95
N ASN A 63 -10.28 13.79 -7.50
CA ASN A 63 -10.23 14.95 -8.41
C ASN A 63 -9.92 16.28 -7.71
N ASP A 64 -9.91 16.33 -6.37
CA ASP A 64 -9.54 17.53 -5.61
C ASP A 64 -8.02 17.65 -5.47
N TYR A 65 -7.25 16.60 -5.83
CA TYR A 65 -5.80 16.65 -5.92
C TYR A 65 -5.37 17.52 -7.11
N PRO A 66 -4.68 18.66 -6.90
CA PRO A 66 -4.51 19.66 -7.96
C PRO A 66 -3.19 19.51 -8.74
N TYR A 67 -2.43 18.44 -8.52
CA TYR A 67 -1.06 18.29 -9.06
C TYR A 67 -0.93 17.10 -9.99
N SER A 68 -0.03 17.20 -10.97
CA SER A 68 0.31 16.09 -11.87
C SER A 68 1.36 15.15 -11.30
N ASN A 69 1.92 15.45 -10.12
CA ASN A 69 2.98 14.68 -9.50
C ASN A 69 2.88 14.73 -7.97
N LEU A 70 3.39 13.69 -7.30
CA LEU A 70 3.42 13.53 -5.85
C LEU A 70 4.85 13.32 -5.36
N PHE A 71 5.33 14.23 -4.51
CA PHE A 71 6.57 14.05 -3.78
C PHE A 71 6.33 13.30 -2.48
N LEU A 72 7.07 12.22 -2.25
CA LEU A 72 7.09 11.47 -1.00
C LEU A 72 8.50 11.47 -0.42
N ILE A 73 8.59 11.54 0.90
CA ILE A 73 9.83 11.38 1.65
C ILE A 73 9.64 10.18 2.55
N THR A 74 10.56 9.22 2.42
CA THR A 74 10.50 7.94 3.13
C THR A 74 11.64 7.83 4.10
N ASP A 75 11.42 7.12 5.21
CA ASP A 75 12.46 6.69 6.13
C ASP A 75 12.27 5.21 6.45
N LEU A 76 13.21 4.38 6.01
CA LEU A 76 13.21 2.93 6.26
C LEU A 76 14.31 2.59 7.25
N HIS A 77 13.95 1.90 8.33
CA HIS A 77 14.91 1.42 9.31
C HIS A 77 14.44 0.11 9.95
N LYS A 78 15.38 -0.64 10.51
CA LYS A 78 15.07 -1.82 11.32
C LYS A 78 14.93 -1.42 12.78
N THR A 79 13.93 -1.96 13.48
CA THR A 79 13.71 -1.67 14.90
C THR A 79 14.95 -1.99 15.72
N GLY A 80 15.43 -1.02 16.51
CA GLY A 80 16.61 -1.15 17.37
C GLY A 80 17.95 -0.85 16.69
N GLU A 81 17.96 -0.52 15.40
CA GLU A 81 19.15 -0.05 14.69
C GLU A 81 19.12 1.47 14.49
N ASN A 82 20.28 2.12 14.57
CA ASN A 82 20.42 3.57 14.34
C ASN A 82 20.60 3.93 12.85
N ARG A 83 20.60 2.94 11.96
CA ARG A 83 20.78 3.16 10.52
C ARG A 83 19.42 3.38 9.88
N HIS A 84 19.25 4.56 9.30
CA HIS A 84 18.07 4.98 8.57
C HIS A 84 18.41 5.16 7.09
N GLU A 85 17.51 4.72 6.21
CA GLU A 85 17.58 4.94 4.77
C GLU A 85 16.46 5.90 4.37
N THR A 86 16.84 7.14 4.07
CA THR A 86 15.91 8.19 3.68
C THR A 86 15.94 8.40 2.17
N ASP A 87 14.78 8.45 1.52
CA ASP A 87 14.65 8.83 0.11
C ASP A 87 13.68 9.98 -0.09
N THR A 88 13.84 10.67 -1.21
CA THR A 88 12.85 11.62 -1.74
C THR A 88 12.46 11.16 -3.14
N LEU A 89 11.18 10.89 -3.32
CA LEU A 89 10.61 10.27 -4.51
C LEU A 89 9.67 11.28 -5.17
N ASN A 90 9.68 11.33 -6.51
CA ASN A 90 8.76 12.12 -7.29
C ASN A 90 8.00 11.22 -8.26
N TYR A 91 6.72 11.01 -8.00
CA TYR A 91 5.87 10.17 -8.83
C TYR A 91 4.99 11.01 -9.74
N VAL A 92 4.87 10.59 -10.99
CA VAL A 92 3.93 11.20 -11.95
C VAL A 92 2.55 10.58 -11.71
N MET A 93 1.56 11.43 -11.42
CA MET A 93 0.18 11.05 -11.12
C MET A 93 -0.74 11.18 -12.34
N ALA A 94 -0.45 12.14 -13.23
CA ALA A 94 -1.27 12.46 -14.39
C ALA A 94 -0.43 12.67 -15.65
N ARG A 95 -1.06 12.42 -16.80
CA ARG A 95 -0.56 12.77 -18.14
C ARG A 95 -0.54 14.29 -18.33
N PRO A 96 0.18 14.81 -19.34
CA PRO A 96 0.19 16.26 -19.65
C PRO A 96 -1.17 16.86 -19.98
N ASP A 97 -2.13 16.05 -20.44
CA ASP A 97 -3.52 16.46 -20.71
C ASP A 97 -4.41 16.47 -19.45
N GLY A 98 -3.85 16.15 -18.29
CA GLY A 98 -4.55 16.08 -17.00
C GLY A 98 -5.22 14.74 -16.71
N ALA A 99 -5.17 13.76 -17.61
CA ALA A 99 -5.75 12.45 -17.34
C ALA A 99 -4.92 11.69 -16.30
N TRP A 100 -5.56 11.19 -15.24
CA TRP A 100 -4.92 10.36 -14.23
C TRP A 100 -4.30 9.10 -14.82
N LEU A 101 -3.09 8.74 -14.37
CA LEU A 101 -2.42 7.50 -14.72
C LEU A 101 -2.98 6.29 -13.94
N GLY A 102 -3.55 6.55 -12.76
CA GLY A 102 -4.22 5.55 -11.95
C GLY A 102 -5.54 5.06 -12.52
N GLN A 103 -5.99 3.92 -12.03
CA GLN A 103 -7.25 3.27 -12.43
C GLN A 103 -8.27 3.33 -11.29
N GLY A 104 -9.57 3.27 -11.61
CA GLY A 104 -10.61 3.29 -10.58
C GLY A 104 -11.93 3.86 -11.08
N PHE A 105 -13.00 3.61 -10.33
CA PHE A 105 -14.35 4.05 -10.67
C PHE A 105 -14.66 5.43 -10.08
N GLY A 106 -15.35 6.27 -10.86
CA GLY A 106 -15.75 7.60 -10.43
C GLY A 106 -14.56 8.55 -10.22
N LYS A 107 -14.57 9.26 -9.09
CA LYS A 107 -13.59 10.31 -8.76
C LYS A 107 -12.26 9.80 -8.25
N VAL A 108 -12.22 8.60 -7.66
CA VAL A 108 -11.02 8.06 -7.02
C VAL A 108 -10.25 7.20 -8.01
N LYS A 109 -8.93 7.39 -8.06
CA LYS A 109 -7.97 6.62 -8.84
C LYS A 109 -6.91 6.06 -7.93
N GLU A 110 -6.53 4.82 -8.18
CA GLU A 110 -5.47 4.09 -7.51
C GLU A 110 -4.30 3.90 -8.47
N ILE A 111 -3.08 4.10 -7.98
CA ILE A 111 -1.87 3.88 -8.75
C ILE A 111 -0.82 3.18 -7.89
N ASP A 112 -0.20 2.17 -8.49
CA ASP A 112 0.92 1.43 -7.90
C ASP A 112 2.23 2.07 -8.36
N PHE A 113 3.00 2.55 -7.39
CA PHE A 113 4.32 3.13 -7.59
C PHE A 113 5.41 2.22 -7.03
N LEU A 114 6.27 1.71 -7.90
CA LEU A 114 7.44 0.95 -7.48
C LEU A 114 8.42 1.86 -6.71
N TYR A 115 8.59 1.60 -5.42
CA TYR A 115 9.56 2.29 -4.57
C TYR A 115 10.93 1.62 -4.61
N ARG A 116 11.00 0.31 -4.37
CA ARG A 116 12.23 -0.46 -4.47
C ARG A 116 12.02 -1.72 -5.30
N HIS A 117 12.86 -1.89 -6.32
CA HIS A 117 12.87 -3.06 -7.18
C HIS A 117 13.88 -4.09 -6.66
N ASN A 118 13.48 -5.37 -6.59
CA ASN A 118 14.35 -6.47 -6.14
C ASN A 118 15.11 -6.16 -4.83
N PHE A 119 14.46 -5.49 -3.89
CA PHE A 119 15.06 -5.11 -2.62
C PHE A 119 15.32 -6.35 -1.77
N VAL A 120 16.56 -6.49 -1.31
CA VAL A 120 16.95 -7.56 -0.40
C VAL A 120 17.11 -6.96 0.99
N PHE A 121 16.22 -7.34 1.91
CA PHE A 121 16.36 -6.95 3.30
C PHE A 121 17.68 -7.50 3.87
N PRO A 122 18.48 -6.68 4.57
CA PRO A 122 19.79 -7.09 5.09
C PRO A 122 19.73 -8.25 6.10
N SER A 123 18.65 -8.36 6.87
CA SER A 123 18.46 -9.41 7.86
C SER A 123 16.99 -9.60 8.23
N ASN A 124 16.65 -10.70 8.90
CA ASN A 124 15.31 -10.91 9.44
C ASN A 124 15.03 -9.94 10.60
N GLY A 125 13.75 -9.57 10.74
CA GLY A 125 13.25 -8.76 11.85
C GLY A 125 12.16 -7.78 11.43
N THR A 126 11.81 -6.90 12.37
CA THR A 126 10.82 -5.85 12.18
C THR A 126 11.45 -4.61 11.55
N TYR A 127 10.87 -4.16 10.44
CA TYR A 127 11.22 -2.92 9.77
C TYR A 127 10.09 -1.91 9.88
N ILE A 128 10.45 -0.64 10.01
CA ILE A 128 9.53 0.49 10.03
C ILE A 128 9.78 1.30 8.77
N LEU A 129 8.72 1.54 8.01
CA LEU A 129 8.72 2.47 6.88
C LEU A 129 7.79 3.64 7.20
N ASP A 130 8.39 4.80 7.37
CA ASP A 130 7.70 6.06 7.55
C ASP A 130 7.58 6.79 6.22
N ILE A 131 6.39 7.28 5.90
CA ILE A 131 6.09 8.01 4.66
C ILE A 131 5.42 9.34 5.00
N ARG A 132 5.94 10.43 4.44
CA ARG A 132 5.31 11.75 4.47
C ARG A 132 5.35 12.41 3.10
N HIS A 133 4.45 13.35 2.83
CA HIS A 133 4.52 14.10 1.58
C HIS A 133 5.59 15.21 1.63
N GLY A 134 6.22 15.47 0.48
CA GLY A 134 7.15 16.58 0.23
C GLY A 134 6.52 17.76 -0.50
N MET A 135 5.19 17.78 -0.63
CA MET A 135 4.45 18.84 -1.34
C MET A 135 4.45 20.18 -0.58
N ARG A 136 4.43 21.30 -1.32
CA ARG A 136 4.40 22.66 -0.74
C ARG A 136 3.07 23.02 -0.09
N GLN A 137 1.95 22.55 -0.63
CA GLN A 137 0.63 22.78 -0.05
C GLN A 137 0.43 21.90 1.17
N ASN A 138 -0.03 22.52 2.26
CA ASN A 138 -0.23 21.87 3.55
C ASN A 138 -1.50 22.45 4.24
N PRO A 139 -2.51 21.62 4.56
CA PRO A 139 -2.58 20.18 4.28
C PRO A 139 -2.67 19.91 2.77
N LEU A 140 -2.16 18.76 2.34
CA LEU A 140 -2.24 18.28 0.96
C LEU A 140 -3.64 17.71 0.70
N PRO A 141 -4.45 18.34 -0.18
CA PRO A 141 -5.80 17.86 -0.45
C PRO A 141 -5.81 16.65 -1.39
N GLY A 142 -6.90 15.89 -1.38
CA GLY A 142 -7.26 14.96 -2.46
C GLY A 142 -6.44 13.66 -2.55
N ILE A 143 -5.53 13.40 -1.61
CA ILE A 143 -5.02 12.06 -1.37
C ILE A 143 -5.96 11.37 -0.38
N GLU A 144 -6.49 10.21 -0.74
CA GLU A 144 -7.41 9.44 0.11
C GLU A 144 -6.63 8.49 1.01
N ASP A 145 -5.72 7.73 0.42
CA ASP A 145 -5.03 6.64 1.09
C ASP A 145 -3.57 6.54 0.63
N ILE A 146 -2.71 6.13 1.56
CA ILE A 146 -1.37 5.62 1.27
C ILE A 146 -1.34 4.16 1.71
N GLY A 147 -0.93 3.29 0.80
CA GLY A 147 -0.78 1.86 1.03
C GLY A 147 0.63 1.38 0.73
N LEU A 148 0.97 0.25 1.33
CA LEU A 148 2.21 -0.45 1.16
C LEU A 148 1.93 -1.89 0.75
N LYS A 149 2.48 -2.28 -0.40
CA LYS A 149 2.41 -3.62 -0.95
C LYS A 149 3.83 -4.18 -1.07
N ILE A 150 4.01 -5.43 -0.63
CA ILE A 150 5.28 -6.16 -0.71
C ILE A 150 5.05 -7.42 -1.53
N GLU A 151 5.77 -7.55 -2.64
CA GLU A 151 5.69 -8.72 -3.51
C GLU A 151 7.02 -9.45 -3.51
N SER A 152 7.01 -10.76 -3.27
CA SER A 152 8.20 -11.58 -3.47
C SER A 152 8.48 -11.73 -4.97
N VAL A 153 9.72 -11.49 -5.37
CA VAL A 153 10.14 -11.67 -6.76
C VAL A 153 10.27 -13.16 -7.01
N LYS A 154 9.39 -13.72 -7.85
CA LYS A 154 9.50 -15.13 -8.25
C LYS A 154 10.72 -15.28 -9.16
N PRO A 155 11.58 -16.29 -8.93
CA PRO A 155 12.71 -16.59 -9.81
C PRO A 155 12.27 -17.02 -11.20
#